data_AF-U7UKS1-F1
#
_entry.id   AF-U7UKS1-F1
#
_cell.length_a   1.000
_cell.length_b   1.000
_cell.length_c   1.000
_cell.angle_alpha   90.00
_cell.angle_beta   90.00
_cell.angle_gamma   90.00
#
_symmetry.space_group_name_H-M   'P 1'
#
loop_
_entity.id
_entity.type
_entity.pdbx_description
1 polymer ?
#
loop_
_entity_poly.entity_id
_entity_poly.type
_entity_poly.pdbx_seq_one_letter_code
_entity_poly.pdbx_strand_id
1 'polypeptide(L)' 'MRDKEFGIKFIKEFQDRLMFGTDIYQKDQYFPLMDYLNKLLEEKEITKEIYNKIFYKNAQKILNI' A
#
# COMPACT_ATOMS: atom_id res chain seq x y z
N MET A 1 -8.84 15.93 8.25
CA MET A 1 -8.04 14.75 8.65
C MET A 1 -8.73 13.53 8.04
N ARG A 2 -8.02 12.61 7.37
CA ARG A 2 -8.66 11.38 6.86
C ARG A 2 -8.88 10.40 8.02
N ASP A 3 -9.99 9.67 7.98
CA ASP A 3 -10.34 8.68 9.00
C ASP A 3 -9.39 7.46 8.90
N LYS A 4 -8.63 7.20 9.98
CA LYS A 4 -7.65 6.10 10.05
C LYS A 4 -8.35 4.73 10.00
N GLU A 5 -9.44 4.57 10.74
CA GLU A 5 -10.15 3.28 10.84
C GLU A 5 -10.78 2.92 9.51
N PHE A 6 -11.41 3.88 8.85
CA PHE A 6 -11.94 3.70 7.51
C PHE A 6 -10.85 3.33 6.51
N GLY A 7 -9.70 4.01 6.56
CA GLY A 7 -8.55 3.73 5.68
C GLY A 7 -8.02 2.30 5.84
N ILE A 8 -7.87 1.83 7.08
CA ILE A 8 -7.44 0.45 7.38
C ILE A 8 -8.48 -0.56 6.89
N LYS A 9 -9.77 -0.30 7.13
CA LYS A 9 -10.86 -1.16 6.65
C LYS A 9 -10.84 -1.27 5.12
N PHE A 10 -10.70 -0.15 4.41
CA PHE A 10 -10.59 -0.11 2.95
C PHE A 10 -9.40 -0.94 2.45
N ILE A 11 -8.22 -0.77 3.05
CA ILE A 11 -7.02 -1.54 2.70
C ILE A 11 -7.27 -3.05 2.86
N LYS A 12 -7.91 -3.47 3.96
CA LYS A 12 -8.21 -4.90 4.23
C LYS A 12 -9.24 -5.46 3.25
N GLU A 13 -10.29 -4.71 2.96
CA GLU A 13 -11.40 -5.10 2.08
C GLU A 13 -10.95 -5.25 0.62
N PHE A 14 -10.13 -4.31 0.14
CA PHE A 14 -9.71 -4.26 -1.27
C PHE A 14 -8.27 -4.74 -1.50
N GLN A 15 -7.65 -5.43 -0.55
CA GLN A 15 -6.22 -5.80 -0.57
C GLN A 15 -5.76 -6.51 -1.86
N ASP A 16 -6.63 -7.25 -2.54
CA ASP A 16 -6.31 -8.00 -3.77
C ASP A 16 -6.49 -7.18 -5.06
N ARG A 17 -6.94 -5.93 -4.95
CA ARG A 17 -7.22 -5.02 -6.07
C ARG A 17 -6.38 -3.74 -6.03
N LEU A 18 -5.59 -3.56 -4.97
CA LEU A 18 -4.75 -2.37 -4.77
C LEU A 18 -3.32 -2.63 -5.23
N MET A 19 -2.70 -1.64 -5.84
CA MET A 19 -1.29 -1.64 -6.23
C MET A 19 -0.65 -0.34 -5.79
N PHE A 20 0.56 -0.41 -5.25
CA PHE A 20 1.35 0.77 -4.92
C PHE A 20 1.87 1.41 -6.21
N GLY A 21 1.70 2.73 -6.32
CA GLY A 21 2.17 3.53 -7.44
C GLY A 21 2.60 4.91 -6.96
N THR A 22 3.75 5.37 -7.42
CA THR A 22 4.36 6.63 -6.97
C THR A 22 3.97 7.83 -7.83
N ASP A 23 3.58 7.59 -9.08
CA ASP A 23 3.41 8.62 -10.11
C ASP A 23 4.59 9.63 -10.09
N ILE A 24 5.80 9.07 -10.10
CA ILE A 24 7.04 9.83 -9.96
C ILE A 24 7.31 10.63 -11.24
N TYR A 25 7.52 11.94 -11.08
CA TYR A 25 7.93 12.81 -12.20
C TYR A 25 9.30 13.45 -11.98
N GLN A 26 9.87 13.34 -10.77
CA GLN A 26 11.22 13.84 -10.44
C GLN A 26 11.94 12.94 -9.45
N LYS A 27 13.28 12.97 -9.47
CA LYS A 27 14.14 12.07 -8.68
C LYS A 27 13.95 12.21 -7.17
N ASP A 28 13.79 13.42 -6.67
CA ASP A 28 13.78 13.73 -5.23
C ASP A 28 12.35 13.84 -4.65
N GLN A 29 11.38 13.22 -5.32
CA GLN A 29 9.98 13.24 -4.89
C GLN A 29 9.79 12.39 -3.61
N TYR A 30 9.15 12.99 -2.60
CA TYR A 30 8.79 12.30 -1.36
C TYR A 30 7.46 11.54 -1.52
N PHE A 31 7.38 10.33 -0.95
CA PHE A 31 6.23 9.43 -1.08
C PHE A 31 5.56 9.15 0.27
N PRO A 32 4.69 10.06 0.77
CA PRO A 32 4.05 9.89 2.08
C PRO A 32 3.20 8.62 2.21
N LEU A 33 2.73 8.06 1.09
CA LEU A 33 1.98 6.80 1.09
C LEU A 33 2.86 5.61 1.47
N MET A 34 4.15 5.63 1.12
CA MET A 34 5.09 4.58 1.50
C MET A 34 5.26 4.56 3.02
N ASP A 35 5.52 5.72 3.63
CA ASP A 35 5.68 5.84 5.07
C ASP A 35 4.41 5.45 5.83
N TYR A 36 3.24 5.82 5.30
CA TYR A 36 1.96 5.40 5.87
C TYR A 36 1.80 3.88 5.89
N LEU A 37 2.09 3.20 4.77
CA LEU A 37 1.98 1.74 4.70
C LEU A 37 3.02 1.03 5.58
N ASN A 38 4.25 1.57 5.67
CA ASN A 38 5.28 1.09 6.59
C ASN A 38 4.80 1.17 8.04
N LYS A 39 4.26 2.34 8.44
CA LYS A 39 3.72 2.54 9.78
C LYS A 39 2.57 1.57 10.10
N LEU A 40 1.64 1.34 9.16
CA LEU A 40 0.55 0.37 9.37
C LEU A 40 1.08 -1.06 9.56
N LEU A 41 2.17 -1.43 8.89
CA LEU A 41 2.82 -2.73 9.07
C LEU A 41 3.52 -2.82 10.44
N GLU A 42 4.27 -1.78 10.84
CA GLU A 42 4.94 -1.68 12.14
C GLU A 42 3.96 -1.74 13.32
N GLU A 43 2.85 -1.00 13.20
CA GLU A 43 1.76 -0.99 14.18
C GLU A 43 0.91 -2.28 14.16
N LYS A 44 1.21 -3.23 13.26
CA LYS A 44 0.45 -4.49 13.03
C LYS A 44 -1.02 -4.28 12.66
N GLU A 45 -1.37 -3.11 12.14
CA GLU A 45 -2.70 -2.78 11.63
C GLU A 45 -3.02 -3.57 10.35
N ILE A 46 -1.99 -3.86 9.56
CA ILE A 46 -2.04 -4.75 8.39
C ILE A 46 -1.00 -5.87 8.52
N THR A 47 -1.26 -7.00 7.87
CA THR A 47 -0.31 -8.12 7.84
C THR A 47 0.77 -7.90 6.78
N LYS A 48 1.91 -8.59 6.94
CA LYS A 48 2.96 -8.65 5.90
C LYS A 48 2.42 -9.18 4.56
N GLU A 49 1.39 -10.02 4.58
CA GLU A 49 0.74 -10.49 3.37
C GLU A 49 0.01 -9.36 2.63
N ILE A 50 -0.85 -8.61 3.33
CA ILE A 50 -1.56 -7.44 2.77
C ILE A 50 -0.55 -6.42 2.23
N TYR A 51 0.48 -6.12 3.02
CA TYR A 51 1.56 -5.23 2.60
C TYR A 51 2.20 -5.68 1.28
N ASN A 52 2.59 -6.95 1.18
CA ASN A 52 3.22 -7.50 -0.04
C ASN A 52 2.27 -7.52 -1.24
N LYS A 53 0.97 -7.80 -1.04
CA LYS A 53 -0.06 -7.73 -2.09
C LYS A 53 -0.05 -6.35 -2.75
N ILE A 54 -0.12 -5.31 -1.92
CA ILE A 54 -0.19 -3.92 -2.37
C ILE A 54 1.13 -3.48 -2.99
N PHE A 55 2.27 -3.78 -2.36
CA PHE A 55 3.57 -3.29 -2.84
C PHE A 55 4.02 -3.92 -4.15
N TYR A 56 3.76 -5.22 -4.36
CA TYR A 56 4.29 -5.87 -5.56
C TYR A 56 3.48 -7.08 -6.05
N LYS A 57 2.90 -7.94 -5.19
CA LYS A 57 2.33 -9.22 -5.69
C LYS A 57 1.12 -9.02 -6.61
N ASN A 58 0.28 -8.02 -6.36
CA ASN A 58 -0.85 -7.74 -7.24
C ASN A 58 -0.39 -7.22 -8.60
N ALA A 59 0.63 -6.36 -8.61
CA ALA A 59 1.24 -5.86 -9.85
C ALA A 59 1.93 -7.00 -10.62
N GLN A 60 2.71 -7.86 -9.94
CA GLN A 60 3.32 -9.05 -10.54
C GLN A 60 2.28 -9.95 -11.21
N LYS A 61 1.17 -10.22 -10.51
CA LYS A 61 0.06 -11.03 -11.05
C LYS A 61 -0.56 -10.42 -12.31
N ILE A 62 -0.73 -9.10 -12.36
CA ILE A 62 -1.34 -8.42 -13.51
C ILE A 62 -0.36 -8.31 -14.68
N LEU A 63 0.91 -8.05 -14.39
CA LEU A 63 1.97 -7.84 -15.39
C LEU A 63 2.63 -9.14 -15.87
N ASN A 64 2.36 -10.28 -15.22
CA ASN A 64 3.00 -11.57 -15.46
C ASN A 64 4.54 -11.52 -15.36
N ILE A 65 5.05 -10.96 -14.25
CA ILE A 65 6.49 -10.84 -13.94
C ILE A 65 6.85 -11.40 -12.56
#